data_AF-A0A3M7I101-F1
#
_entry.id   AF-A0A3M7I101-F1
#
_cell.length_a   1.000
_cell.length_b   1.000
_cell.length_c   1.000
_cell.angle_alpha   90.00
_cell.angle_beta   90.00
_cell.angle_gamma   90.00
#
_symmetry.space_group_name_H-M   'P 1'
#
loop_
_entity.id
_entity.type
_entity.pdbx_description
1 polymer ?
#
loop_
_entity_poly.entity_id
_entity_poly.type
_entity_poly.pdbx_seq_one_letter_code
_entity_poly.pdbx_strand_id
1 'polypeptide(L)'
;MGHSHGLRKGTRYAFSRDFKKTGYIPLSTYMKTYKVGDIVDVVCNGAVQKGMPFKVYHGKTGVVYNVTKSAVGVILYKQVRNRYIEKRINVRIEHVRHSRSREEFINRVKTN
;
A
#
# COMPACT_ATOMS: atom_id res chain seq x y z
N MET A 1 -3.52 -11.48 -30.75
CA MET A 1 -2.71 -10.29 -30.41
C MET A 1 -3.65 -9.09 -30.32
N GLY A 2 -3.73 -8.38 -29.19
CA GLY A 2 -4.67 -7.25 -29.07
C GLY A 2 -4.83 -6.65 -27.67
N HIS A 3 -3.96 -7.00 -26.72
CA HIS A 3 -4.06 -6.49 -25.36
C HIS A 3 -2.86 -5.60 -25.06
N SER A 4 -3.13 -4.34 -24.73
CA SER A 4 -2.09 -3.46 -24.18
C SER A 4 -1.55 -4.05 -22.88
N HIS A 5 -0.26 -3.88 -22.61
CA HIS A 5 0.40 -4.34 -21.37
C HIS A 5 0.96 -3.17 -20.55
N GLY A 6 0.39 -1.99 -20.72
CA GLY A 6 0.82 -0.78 -20.01
C GLY A 6 0.74 -0.91 -18.49
N LEU A 7 1.65 -0.22 -17.79
CA LEU A 7 1.82 -0.29 -16.33
C LEU A 7 0.52 0.00 -15.56
N ARG A 8 -0.35 0.86 -16.11
CA ARG A 8 -1.64 1.27 -15.52
C ARG A 8 -2.85 0.83 -16.35
N LYS A 9 -2.72 -0.23 -17.15
CA LYS A 9 -3.89 -0.76 -17.88
C LYS A 9 -4.98 -1.21 -16.90
N GLY A 10 -6.23 -0.85 -17.20
CA GLY A 10 -7.40 -1.33 -16.46
C GLY A 10 -7.54 -0.73 -15.06
N THR A 11 -6.90 0.41 -14.79
CA THR A 11 -6.92 1.05 -13.46
C THR A 11 -7.81 2.30 -13.42
N ARG A 12 -8.74 2.47 -14.37
CA ARG A 12 -9.62 3.66 -14.46
C ARG A 12 -10.33 3.92 -13.13
N TYR A 13 -10.95 2.88 -12.57
CA TYR A 13 -11.65 2.95 -11.29
C TYR A 13 -10.75 2.61 -10.09
N ALA A 14 -9.78 1.73 -10.27
CA ALA A 14 -8.90 1.32 -9.16
C ALA A 14 -8.04 2.47 -8.62
N PHE A 15 -7.65 3.44 -9.48
CA PHE A 15 -6.86 4.60 -9.08
C PHE A 15 -7.66 5.90 -9.06
N SER A 16 -8.96 5.86 -9.37
CA SER A 16 -9.82 7.03 -9.21
C SER A 16 -9.98 7.35 -7.73
N ARG A 17 -10.06 8.64 -7.41
CA ARG A 17 -10.41 9.07 -6.05
C ARG A 17 -11.92 9.04 -5.88
N ASP A 18 -12.36 8.67 -4.69
CA ASP A 18 -13.79 8.63 -4.36
C ASP A 18 -14.45 10.02 -4.53
N PHE A 19 -15.77 10.00 -4.66
CA PHE A 19 -16.58 11.21 -4.70
C PHE A 19 -16.32 12.13 -3.51
N LYS A 20 -16.18 13.43 -3.77
CA LYS A 20 -15.84 14.48 -2.78
C LYS A 20 -14.52 14.28 -2.03
N LYS A 21 -13.69 13.33 -2.46
CA LYS A 21 -12.33 13.14 -1.92
C LYS A 21 -11.27 13.57 -2.91
N THR A 22 -11.57 14.38 -3.92
CA THR A 22 -10.57 14.92 -4.87
C THR A 22 -9.76 16.06 -4.24
N GLY A 23 -8.59 16.37 -4.80
CA GLY A 23 -7.73 17.46 -4.32
C GLY A 23 -6.58 17.00 -3.41
N TYR A 24 -6.13 17.91 -2.55
CA TYR A 24 -4.93 17.73 -1.74
C TYR A 24 -5.07 16.60 -0.71
N ILE A 25 -3.97 15.96 -0.36
CA ILE A 25 -3.94 14.89 0.65
C ILE A 25 -3.84 15.52 2.04
N PRO A 26 -4.68 15.12 3.02
CA PRO A 26 -4.61 15.68 4.36
C PRO A 26 -3.25 15.41 5.01
N LEU A 27 -2.75 16.40 5.76
CA LEU A 27 -1.45 16.35 6.42
C LEU A 27 -1.29 15.15 7.37
N SER A 28 -2.40 14.67 7.94
CA SER A 28 -2.43 13.46 8.77
C SER A 28 -1.86 12.21 8.09
N THR A 29 -1.84 12.16 6.76
CA THR A 29 -1.22 11.04 6.03
C THR A 29 0.29 11.07 6.16
N TYR A 30 0.90 12.26 6.14
CA TYR A 30 2.34 12.45 6.21
C TYR A 30 2.88 12.38 7.64
N MET A 31 2.08 12.79 8.62
CA MET A 31 2.47 12.78 10.04
C MET A 31 2.44 11.38 10.66
N LYS A 32 1.91 10.37 9.94
CA LYS A 32 1.93 8.98 10.40
C LYS A 32 3.34 8.43 10.35
N THR A 33 3.85 7.99 11.50
CA THR A 33 5.13 7.32 11.62
C THR A 33 4.98 5.83 11.32
N TYR A 34 5.97 5.26 10.63
CA TYR A 34 6.04 3.83 10.33
C TYR A 34 7.33 3.28 10.91
N LYS A 35 7.27 2.06 11.41
CA LYS A 35 8.41 1.30 11.94
C LYS A 35 8.58 0.00 11.18
N VAL A 36 9.79 -0.55 11.23
CA VAL A 36 10.08 -1.88 10.70
C VAL A 36 9.27 -2.92 11.49
N GLY A 37 8.61 -3.83 10.77
CA GLY A 37 7.71 -4.83 11.35
C GLY A 37 6.24 -4.41 11.41
N ASP A 38 5.90 -3.15 11.11
CA ASP A 38 4.51 -2.71 11.05
C ASP A 38 3.77 -3.39 9.89
N ILE A 39 2.50 -3.71 10.14
CA ILE A 39 1.59 -4.28 9.13
C ILE A 39 0.88 -3.13 8.43
N VAL A 40 1.03 -3.06 7.12
CA VAL A 40 0.56 -1.94 6.30
C VAL A 40 -0.20 -2.41 5.08
N ASP A 41 -1.21 -1.64 4.71
CA ASP A 41 -1.97 -1.82 3.48
C ASP A 41 -1.44 -0.88 2.39
N VAL A 42 -1.18 -1.43 1.21
CA VAL A 42 -0.69 -0.71 0.05
C VAL A 42 -1.88 -0.24 -0.78
N VAL A 43 -2.22 1.05 -0.68
CA VAL A 43 -3.40 1.64 -1.32
C VAL A 43 -2.98 2.87 -2.12
N CYS A 44 -3.01 2.75 -3.44
CA CYS A 44 -2.64 3.84 -4.34
C CYS A 44 -3.52 5.08 -4.12
N ASN A 45 -2.89 6.24 -4.04
CA ASN A 45 -3.56 7.52 -4.02
C ASN A 45 -3.33 8.24 -5.36
N GLY A 46 -4.39 8.42 -6.15
CA GLY A 46 -4.30 9.02 -7.48
C GLY A 46 -3.82 10.48 -7.51
N ALA A 47 -3.80 11.20 -6.37
CA ALA A 47 -3.31 12.57 -6.33
C ALA A 47 -1.78 12.70 -6.41
N VAL A 48 -1.05 11.62 -6.11
CA VAL A 48 0.42 11.58 -6.21
C VAL A 48 0.81 10.48 -7.18
N GLN A 49 1.54 10.83 -8.24
CA GLN A 49 1.93 9.85 -9.27
C GLN A 49 3.28 9.19 -8.95
N LYS A 50 4.17 9.90 -8.25
CA LYS A 50 5.51 9.42 -7.90
C LYS A 50 5.43 8.34 -6.83
N GLY A 51 6.25 7.29 -6.97
CA GLY A 51 6.35 6.21 -5.98
C GLY A 51 5.08 5.37 -5.80
N MET A 52 4.15 5.44 -6.76
CA MET A 52 2.97 4.60 -6.80
C MET A 52 3.36 3.14 -7.06
N PRO A 53 2.78 2.17 -6.34
CA PRO A 53 3.07 0.76 -6.57
C PRO A 53 2.42 0.29 -7.87
N PHE A 54 2.92 -0.84 -8.38
CA PHE A 54 2.28 -1.51 -9.52
C PHE A 54 0.87 -2.00 -9.14
N LYS A 55 -0.07 -1.94 -10.07
CA LYS A 55 -1.50 -2.21 -9.84
C LYS A 55 -1.81 -3.54 -9.14
N VAL A 56 -0.97 -4.55 -9.32
CA VAL A 56 -1.15 -5.88 -8.71
C VAL A 56 -1.00 -5.84 -7.18
N TYR A 57 -0.26 -4.86 -6.65
CA TYR A 57 -0.05 -4.69 -5.22
C TYR A 57 -1.06 -3.75 -4.56
N HIS A 58 -1.95 -3.13 -5.35
CA HIS A 58 -3.02 -2.31 -4.80
C HIS A 58 -3.98 -3.17 -3.98
N GLY A 59 -4.28 -2.73 -2.75
CA GLY A 59 -5.14 -3.44 -1.82
C GLY A 59 -4.50 -4.66 -1.16
N LYS A 60 -3.17 -4.81 -1.24
CA LYS A 60 -2.45 -5.89 -0.55
C LYS A 60 -1.87 -5.40 0.77
N THR A 61 -1.97 -6.25 1.78
CA THR A 61 -1.34 -6.05 3.09
C THR A 61 0.05 -6.66 3.09
N GLY A 62 1.02 -5.96 3.67
CA GLY A 62 2.40 -6.38 3.77
C GLY A 62 3.05 -5.93 5.06
N VAL A 63 4.33 -6.28 5.21
CA VAL A 63 5.13 -5.93 6.39
C VAL A 63 6.23 -4.96 5.98
N VAL A 64 6.42 -3.91 6.77
CA VAL A 64 7.49 -2.94 6.54
C VAL A 64 8.85 -3.58 6.84
N TYR A 65 9.77 -3.56 5.88
CA TYR A 65 11.14 -4.05 6.06
C TYR A 65 12.17 -2.92 6.18
N ASN A 66 11.87 -1.76 5.61
CA ASN A 66 12.76 -0.60 5.64
C ASN A 66 11.93 0.69 5.64
N VAL A 67 12.44 1.74 6.27
CA VAL A 67 11.84 3.07 6.28
C VAL A 67 12.88 4.05 5.74
N THR A 68 12.50 4.83 4.74
CA THR A 68 13.35 5.85 4.11
C THR A 68 12.77 7.25 4.35
N LYS A 69 13.49 8.29 3.93
CA LYS A 69 13.10 9.70 4.15
C LYS A 69 11.65 10.03 3.74
N SER A 70 11.15 9.47 2.64
CA SER A 70 9.82 9.79 2.10
C SER A 70 8.99 8.56 1.70
N ALA A 71 9.52 7.36 1.93
CA ALA A 71 8.92 6.13 1.46
C ALA A 71 9.18 4.98 2.43
N VAL A 72 8.39 3.93 2.27
CA VAL A 72 8.44 2.71 3.06
C VAL A 72 8.71 1.54 2.13
N GLY A 73 9.67 0.70 2.51
CA GLY A 73 9.92 -0.59 1.90
C GLY A 73 8.95 -1.62 2.49
N VAL A 74 8.11 -2.22 1.65
CA VAL A 74 7.10 -3.21 2.06
C VAL A 74 7.40 -4.56 1.42
N ILE A 75 7.35 -5.61 2.23
CA ILE A 75 7.36 -7.00 1.79
C ILE A 75 5.92 -7.45 1.54
N LEU A 76 5.65 -7.94 0.34
CA LEU A 76 4.37 -8.48 -0.09
C LEU A 76 4.56 -9.86 -0.72
N TYR A 77 3.60 -10.75 -0.52
CA TYR A 77 3.57 -12.02 -1.24
C TYR A 77 2.71 -11.92 -2.48
N LYS A 78 3.30 -12.23 -3.64
CA LYS A 78 2.59 -12.34 -4.91
C LYS A 78 2.52 -13.79 -5.33
N GLN A 79 1.31 -14.28 -5.61
CA GLN A 79 1.14 -15.57 -6.26
C GLN A 79 1.65 -15.48 -7.70
N VAL A 80 2.57 -16.37 -8.06
CA VAL A 80 3.08 -16.56 -9.41
C VAL A 80 2.89 -18.01 -9.77
N ARG A 81 1.88 -18.29 -10.59
CA ARG A 81 1.44 -19.65 -10.94
C ARG A 81 1.09 -20.44 -9.66
N ASN A 82 1.89 -21.43 -9.31
CA ASN A 82 1.68 -22.38 -8.22
C ASN A 82 2.31 -21.97 -6.89
N ARG A 83 3.10 -20.89 -6.84
CA ARG A 83 3.86 -20.50 -5.64
C ARG A 83 3.69 -19.04 -5.25
N TYR A 84 3.81 -18.76 -3.97
CA TYR A 84 3.93 -17.40 -3.46
C TYR A 84 5.40 -16.99 -3.46
N ILE A 85 5.66 -15.82 -4.03
CA ILE A 85 7.01 -15.25 -4.09
C ILE A 85 7.01 -13.95 -3.30
N GLU A 86 8.02 -13.80 -2.43
CA GLU A 86 8.29 -12.54 -1.74
C GLU A 86 8.64 -11.45 -2.76
N LYS A 87 7.98 -10.30 -2.62
CA LYS A 87 8.24 -9.10 -3.42
C LYS A 87 8.51 -7.95 -2.47
N ARG A 88 9.67 -7.32 -2.65
CA ARG A 88 10.06 -6.10 -1.94
C ARG A 88 9.74 -4.92 -2.85
N ILE A 89 8.95 -3.98 -2.34
CA ILE A 89 8.57 -2.78 -3.07
C ILE A 89 8.86 -1.53 -2.24
N ASN A 90 9.30 -0.48 -2.90
CA ASN A 90 9.45 0.85 -2.30
C ASN A 90 8.25 1.70 -2.69
N VAL A 91 7.48 2.13 -1.69
CA VAL A 91 6.22 2.85 -1.89
C VAL A 91 6.22 4.10 -1.03
N ARG A 92 5.79 5.24 -1.58
CA ARG A 92 5.72 6.45 -0.76
C ARG A 92 4.59 6.40 0.26
N ILE A 93 4.74 7.18 1.32
CA ILE A 93 3.84 7.23 2.48
C ILE A 93 2.39 7.56 2.08
N GLU A 94 2.18 8.34 1.02
CA GLU A 94 0.84 8.70 0.52
C GLU A 94 0.04 7.50 -0.01
N HIS A 95 0.73 6.39 -0.28
CA HIS A 95 0.14 5.16 -0.81
C HIS A 95 0.18 4.00 0.20
N VAL A 96 0.48 4.29 1.46
CA VAL A 96 0.56 3.31 2.54
C VAL A 96 -0.41 3.71 3.64
N ARG A 97 -1.07 2.72 4.25
CA ARG A 97 -1.93 2.89 5.42
C ARG A 97 -1.55 1.87 6.47
N HIS A 98 -1.66 2.24 7.75
CA HIS A 98 -1.57 1.25 8.82
C HIS A 98 -2.76 0.29 8.72
N SER A 99 -2.46 -1.01 8.73
CA SER A 99 -3.49 -2.04 8.70
C SER A 99 -4.09 -2.21 10.09
N ARG A 100 -5.41 -2.34 10.16
CA ARG A 100 -6.14 -2.61 11.42
C ARG A 100 -6.28 -4.11 11.71
N SER A 101 -5.76 -4.97 10.83
CA SER A 101 -5.89 -6.43 10.91
C SER A 101 -5.40 -7.03 12.23
N ARG A 102 -4.41 -6.43 12.89
CA ARG A 102 -3.84 -6.91 14.16
C ARG A 102 -4.31 -6.14 15.39
N GLU A 103 -5.08 -5.06 15.22
CA GLU A 103 -5.44 -4.14 16.31
C GLU A 103 -6.27 -4.84 17.40
N GLU A 104 -7.30 -5.59 17.01
CA GLU A 104 -8.17 -6.34 17.92
C GLU A 104 -7.40 -7.40 18.70
N PHE A 105 -6.52 -8.15 18.03
CA PHE A 105 -5.69 -9.16 18.66
C PHE A 105 -4.80 -8.57 19.75
N ILE A 106 -4.15 -7.43 19.46
CA ILE A 106 -3.28 -6.74 20.42
C ILE A 106 -4.09 -6.26 21.63
N ASN A 107 -5.29 -5.72 21.40
CA ASN A 107 -6.15 -5.26 22.49
C ASN A 107 -6.57 -6.44 23.40
N ARG A 108 -6.95 -7.58 22.82
CA ARG A 108 -7.29 -8.79 23.58
C ARG A 108 -6.13 -9.33 24.41
N VAL A 109 -4.92 -9.31 23.87
CA VAL A 109 -3.71 -9.75 24.61
C VAL A 109 -3.41 -8.83 25.79
N LYS A 110 -3.76 -7.54 25.71
CA LYS A 110 -3.58 -6.60 26.83
C LYS A 110 -4.66 -6.71 27.90
N THR A 111 -5.86 -7.17 27.54
CA THR A 111 -6.97 -7.34 28.49
C THR A 111 -6.90 -8.64 29.26
N ASN A 112 -6.25 -9.67 28.70
CA ASN A 112 -5.97 -10.94 29.35
C ASN A 112 -4.81 -10.80 30.35
#